data_AF-M4S1B4-F1
#
_entry.id   AF-M4S1B4-F1
#
_cell.length_a   1.000
_cell.length_b   1.000
_cell.length_c   1.000
_cell.angle_alpha   90.00
_cell.angle_beta   90.00
_cell.angle_gamma   90.00
#
_symmetry.space_group_name_H-M   'P 1'
#
loop_
_entity.id
_entity.type
_entity.pdbx_description
1 polymer ?
#
loop_
_entity_poly.entity_id
_entity_poly.type
_entity_poly.pdbx_seq_one_letter_code
_entity_poly.pdbx_strand_id
1 'polypeptide(L)'
;MNKHNTELNKITKVLNDFNINKIDKTSHFCSRKRIIKPFELVMSLITALGDKSVSTVTDLQRYFVKLTETDVQYKPFHNQVSKPEFSLLMK
;
A
#
# COMPACT_ATOMS: atom_id res chain seq x y z
N MET A 1 27.19 -15.75 4.10
CA MET A 1 26.00 -15.15 4.74
C MET A 1 26.24 -13.64 4.81
N ASN A 2 25.61 -12.85 3.95
CA ASN A 2 26.00 -11.45 3.74
C ASN A 2 25.71 -10.61 5.00
N LYS A 3 26.78 -10.09 5.60
CA LYS A 3 26.79 -9.30 6.82
C LYS A 3 26.12 -7.95 6.55
N HIS A 4 24.85 -7.86 6.93
CA HIS A 4 23.99 -6.66 6.94
C HIS A 4 23.82 -5.97 5.58
N ASN A 5 22.81 -6.40 4.82
CA ASN A 5 22.23 -5.56 3.78
C ASN A 5 21.50 -4.39 4.46
N THR A 6 22.24 -3.35 4.81
CA THR A 6 21.77 -2.14 5.50
C THR A 6 20.56 -1.54 4.81
N GLU A 7 20.50 -1.61 3.48
CA GLU A 7 19.37 -1.12 2.69
C GLU A 7 18.13 -2.00 2.85
N LEU A 8 18.27 -3.34 2.80
CA LEU A 8 17.16 -4.25 3.08
C LEU A 8 16.60 -4.05 4.51
N ASN A 9 17.48 -3.82 5.48
CA ASN A 9 17.08 -3.52 6.85
C ASN A 9 16.33 -2.19 6.97
N LYS A 10 16.79 -1.14 6.26
CA LYS A 10 16.08 0.15 6.20
C LYS A 10 14.71 0.01 5.55
N ILE A 11 14.63 -0.69 4.41
CA ILE A 11 13.38 -0.94 3.69
C ILE A 11 12.42 -1.72 4.58
N THR A 12 12.85 -2.82 5.20
CA THR A 12 12.02 -3.64 6.10
C THR A 12 11.58 -2.84 7.33
N LYS A 13 12.46 -1.96 7.84
CA LYS A 13 12.12 -1.07 8.94
C LYS A 13 11.04 -0.06 8.53
N VAL A 14 11.01 0.45 7.30
CA VAL A 14 9.98 1.39 6.86
C VAL A 14 8.68 0.67 6.46
N LEU A 15 8.79 -0.37 5.65
CA LEU A 15 7.67 -1.08 5.00
C LEU A 15 7.11 -2.24 5.82
N ASN A 16 7.25 -2.25 7.14
CA ASN A 16 6.56 -3.25 7.96
C ASN A 16 5.14 -2.78 8.35
N ASP A 17 4.28 -3.75 8.62
CA ASP A 17 2.87 -3.52 8.98
C ASP A 17 2.71 -2.54 10.15
N PHE A 18 3.54 -2.66 11.19
CA PHE A 18 3.48 -1.77 12.35
C PHE A 18 3.70 -0.30 11.97
N ASN A 19 4.72 -0.01 11.15
CA ASN A 19 5.05 1.35 10.78
C ASN A 19 4.06 1.94 9.77
N ILE A 20 3.64 1.17 8.76
CA ILE A 20 2.64 1.67 7.81
C ILE A 20 1.31 1.94 8.51
N ASN A 21 0.88 1.08 9.43
CA ASN A 21 -0.32 1.32 10.24
C ASN A 21 -0.16 2.48 11.24
N LYS A 22 1.08 2.84 11.62
CA LYS A 22 1.34 4.05 12.42
C LYS A 22 1.23 5.32 11.58
N ILE A 23 1.77 5.31 10.36
CA ILE A 23 1.67 6.44 9.41
C ILE A 23 0.21 6.66 8.99
N ASP A 24 -0.56 5.58 8.81
CA ASP A 24 -2.00 5.64 8.59
C ASP A 24 -2.75 6.43 9.68
N LYS A 25 -2.43 6.16 10.95
CA LYS A 25 -3.05 6.87 12.07
C LYS A 25 -2.75 8.37 12.05
N THR A 26 -1.54 8.76 11.69
CA THR A 26 -1.13 10.17 11.62
C THR A 26 -1.63 10.88 10.38
N SER A 27 -1.82 10.16 9.27
CA SER A 27 -2.39 10.68 8.02
C SER A 27 -3.92 10.67 8.01
N HIS A 28 -4.55 10.01 8.99
CA HIS A 28 -6.01 9.79 9.10
C HIS A 28 -6.64 9.04 7.91
N PHE A 29 -5.83 8.34 7.11
CA PHE A 29 -6.24 7.71 5.85
C PHE A 29 -7.33 6.64 6.04
N CYS A 30 -7.13 5.69 6.95
CA CYS A 30 -8.12 4.70 7.37
C CYS A 30 -8.65 5.01 8.79
N SER A 31 -9.43 6.09 8.90
CA SER A 31 -10.19 6.42 10.12
C SER A 31 -11.18 5.30 10.57
N ARG A 32 -11.55 4.40 9.66
CA ARG A 32 -12.29 3.15 9.95
C ARG A 32 -11.67 2.02 9.14
N LYS A 33 -11.42 0.85 9.74
CA LYS A 33 -10.94 -0.34 9.03
C LYS A 33 -12.04 -0.85 8.09
N ARG A 34 -11.94 -0.48 6.81
CA ARG A 34 -12.75 -1.04 5.71
C ARG A 34 -12.02 -2.23 5.10
N ILE A 35 -12.56 -2.75 4.00
CA ILE A 35 -12.02 -3.89 3.25
C ILE A 35 -10.56 -3.66 2.80
N ILE A 36 -10.18 -2.42 2.45
CA ILE A 36 -8.82 -2.06 2.05
C ILE A 36 -8.02 -1.62 3.28
N LYS A 37 -6.95 -2.35 3.64
CA LYS A 37 -6.06 -1.97 4.74
C LYS A 37 -4.84 -1.19 4.23
N PRO A 38 -4.31 -0.24 5.02
CA PRO A 38 -3.19 0.61 4.59
C PRO A 38 -1.92 -0.17 4.23
N PHE A 39 -1.50 -1.11 5.07
CA PHE A 39 -0.32 -1.93 4.80
C PHE A 39 -0.44 -2.72 3.49
N GLU A 40 -1.55 -3.45 3.34
CA GLU A 40 -1.86 -4.22 2.13
C GLU A 40 -1.90 -3.34 0.87
N LEU A 41 -2.49 -2.15 0.99
CA LEU A 41 -2.53 -1.17 -0.09
C LEU A 41 -1.12 -0.74 -0.48
N VAL A 42 -0.31 -0.25 0.46
CA VAL A 42 1.05 0.23 0.18
C VAL A 42 1.91 -0.87 -0.44
N MET A 43 1.88 -2.09 0.12
CA MET A 43 2.65 -3.22 -0.41
C MET A 43 2.20 -3.61 -1.82
N SER A 44 0.89 -3.57 -2.10
CA SER A 44 0.38 -3.84 -3.44
C SER A 44 0.86 -2.81 -4.47
N LEU A 45 0.91 -1.53 -4.10
CA LEU A 45 1.35 -0.46 -4.97
C LEU A 45 2.84 -0.55 -5.27
N ILE A 46 3.67 -0.73 -4.24
CA ILE A 46 5.13 -0.88 -4.41
C ILE A 46 5.44 -2.09 -5.28
N THR A 47 4.75 -3.21 -5.05
CA THR A 47 4.94 -4.43 -5.85
C THR A 47 4.51 -4.22 -7.29
N ALA A 48 3.33 -3.63 -7.53
CA ALA A 48 2.81 -3.39 -8.87
C ALA A 48 3.74 -2.46 -9.68
N LEU A 49 4.19 -1.36 -9.06
CA LEU A 49 5.06 -0.37 -9.69
C LEU A 49 6.50 -0.86 -9.87
N GLY A 50 6.95 -1.82 -9.07
CA GLY A 50 8.28 -2.43 -9.16
C GLY A 50 8.38 -3.62 -10.11
N ASP A 51 7.27 -4.30 -10.41
CA ASP A 51 7.25 -5.52 -11.25
C ASP A 51 7.06 -5.19 -12.73
N LYS A 52 6.04 -4.40 -13.08
CA LYS A 52 5.65 -4.15 -14.49
C LYS A 52 5.22 -2.71 -14.73
N SER A 53 5.10 -2.35 -16.02
CA SER A 53 4.47 -1.09 -16.41
C SER A 53 3.00 -1.06 -15.97
N VAL A 54 2.71 -0.22 -14.98
CA VAL A 54 1.34 0.13 -14.58
C VAL A 54 0.90 1.31 -15.43
N SER A 55 -0.18 1.16 -16.21
CA SER A 55 -0.70 2.24 -17.07
C SER A 55 -2.00 2.84 -16.54
N THR A 56 -2.72 2.12 -15.68
CA THR A 56 -4.03 2.54 -15.18
C THR A 56 -4.22 2.26 -13.68
N VAL A 57 -5.16 2.98 -13.05
CA VAL A 57 -5.60 2.69 -11.67
C VAL A 57 -6.23 1.30 -11.57
N THR A 58 -6.84 0.81 -12.65
CA THR A 58 -7.41 -0.55 -12.70
C THR A 58 -6.32 -1.61 -12.59
N ASP A 59 -5.13 -1.38 -13.15
CA ASP A 59 -4.01 -2.31 -13.02
C ASP A 59 -3.55 -2.42 -11.55
N LEU A 60 -3.51 -1.28 -10.84
CA LEU A 60 -3.22 -1.25 -9.40
C LEU A 60 -4.28 -2.01 -8.59
N GLN A 61 -5.57 -1.82 -8.91
CA GLN A 61 -6.66 -2.54 -8.26
C GLN A 61 -6.56 -4.06 -8.50
N ARG A 62 -6.27 -4.49 -9.73
CA ARG A 62 -6.08 -5.91 -10.06
C ARG A 62 -4.90 -6.51 -9.31
N TYR A 63 -3.80 -5.77 -9.17
CA TYR A 63 -2.67 -6.18 -8.34
C TYR A 63 -3.04 -6.30 -6.87
N PHE A 64 -3.76 -5.33 -6.32
CA PHE A 64 -4.24 -5.37 -4.95
C PHE A 64 -5.09 -6.62 -4.69
N VAL A 65 -6.11 -6.88 -5.54
CA VAL A 65 -6.97 -8.06 -5.39
C VAL A 65 -6.16 -9.35 -5.51
N LYS A 66 -5.23 -9.43 -6.47
CA LYS A 66 -4.37 -10.60 -6.65
C LYS A 66 -3.46 -10.86 -5.45
N LEU A 67 -2.87 -9.80 -4.86
CA LEU A 67 -1.91 -9.93 -3.76
C LEU A 67 -2.60 -10.22 -2.42
N THR A 68 -3.78 -9.65 -2.21
CA THR A 68 -4.47 -9.68 -0.90
C THR A 68 -5.64 -10.66 -0.86
N GLU A 69 -5.97 -11.27 -2.01
CA GLU A 69 -7.14 -12.14 -2.21
C GLU A 69 -8.47 -11.49 -1.77
N THR A 70 -8.48 -10.17 -1.66
CA THR A 70 -9.62 -9.41 -1.16
C THR A 70 -10.45 -8.91 -2.32
N ASP A 71 -11.71 -9.34 -2.41
CA ASP A 71 -12.63 -8.90 -3.46
C ASP A 71 -13.02 -7.42 -3.25
N VAL A 72 -12.31 -6.53 -3.94
CA VAL A 72 -12.53 -5.10 -3.93
C VAL A 72 -12.87 -4.64 -5.33
N GLN A 73 -14.08 -4.12 -5.50
CA GLN A 73 -14.51 -3.49 -6.75
C GLN A 73 -13.72 -2.20 -7.04
N TYR A 74 -13.66 -1.82 -8.33
CA TYR A 74 -12.90 -0.65 -8.77
C TYR A 74 -13.25 0.64 -8.02
N LYS A 75 -14.54 0.96 -7.88
CA LYS A 75 -14.99 2.23 -7.28
C LYS A 75 -14.54 2.39 -5.81
N PRO A 76 -14.73 1.40 -4.92
CA PRO A 76 -14.14 1.43 -3.58
C PRO A 76 -12.62 1.63 -3.56
N PHE A 77 -11.87 0.96 -4.45
CA PHE A 77 -10.42 1.10 -4.55
C PHE A 77 -10.03 2.52 -4.99
N HIS A 78 -10.60 2.98 -6.10
CA HIS A 78 -10.39 4.32 -6.64
C HIS A 78 -10.70 5.39 -5.59
N ASN A 79 -11.79 5.26 -4.85
CA ASN A 79 -12.17 6.20 -3.81
C ASN A 79 -11.17 6.26 -2.66
N GLN A 80 -10.45 5.17 -2.35
CA GLN A 80 -9.38 5.21 -1.36
C GLN A 80 -8.18 5.98 -1.89
N VAL A 81 -7.68 5.65 -3.09
CA VAL A 81 -6.50 6.31 -3.66
C VAL A 81 -6.75 7.78 -4.02
N SER A 82 -8.01 8.16 -4.23
CA SER A 82 -8.41 9.55 -4.52
C SER A 82 -8.52 10.44 -3.29
N LYS A 83 -8.40 9.88 -2.08
CA LYS A 83 -8.45 10.65 -0.84
C LYS A 83 -7.27 11.61 -0.75
N PRO A 84 -7.45 12.86 -0.29
CA PRO A 84 -6.34 13.74 0.06
C PRO A 84 -5.38 13.10 1.07
N GLU A 85 -5.92 12.33 2.02
CA GLU A 85 -5.17 11.61 3.06
C GLU A 85 -4.25 10.53 2.47
N PHE A 86 -4.56 10.00 1.28
CA PHE A 86 -3.68 9.03 0.61
C PHE A 86 -2.32 9.66 0.28
N SER A 87 -2.32 10.92 -0.16
CA SER A 87 -1.07 11.65 -0.40
C SER A 87 -0.28 11.85 0.89
N LEU A 88 -0.95 12.03 2.04
CA LEU A 88 -0.28 12.13 3.34
C LEU A 88 0.30 10.80 3.81
N LEU A 89 -0.36 9.67 3.52
CA LEU A 89 0.15 8.33 3.80
C LEU A 89 1.45 8.02 3.03
N MET A 90 1.57 8.53 1.80
CA MET A 90 2.67 8.23 0.88
C MET A 90 3.84 9.23 0.94
N LYS A 91 3.79 10.23 1.82
CA LYS A 91 4.87 11.21 2.06
C LYS A 91 5.93 10.66 3.00
#